data_AF-A0A257P686-F1
#
_entry.id   AF-A0A257P686-F1
#
_cell.length_a   1.000
_cell.length_b   1.000
_cell.length_c   1.000
_cell.angle_alpha   90.00
_cell.angle_beta   90.00
_cell.angle_gamma   90.00
#
_symmetry.space_group_name_H-M   'P 1'
#
loop_
_entity.id
_entity.type
_entity.pdbx_description
1 polymer ?
#
loop_
_entity_poly.entity_id
_entity_poly.type
_entity_poly.pdbx_seq_one_letter_code
_entity_poly.pdbx_strand_id
1 'polypeptide(L)'
;MQKHAALLVIDVQNDFCTGGALAVPDGEAVVPMINRIAAEFATVVLTQDWHPLEHSSFADNHAGHQPFETVRLDYGVQILWPTHCV
;
A
#
# COMPACT_ATOMS: atom_id res chain seq x y z
N MET A 1 25.30 7.29 9.63
CA MET A 1 24.07 8.06 9.35
C MET A 1 24.24 8.84 8.05
N GLN A 2 23.53 8.43 7.00
CA GLN A 2 23.52 9.01 5.66
C GLN A 2 22.78 10.36 5.68
N LYS A 3 23.45 11.45 5.31
CA LYS A 3 22.92 12.83 5.43
C LYS A 3 22.35 13.43 4.14
N HIS A 4 22.69 12.85 2.98
CA HIS A 4 22.26 13.31 1.66
C HIS A 4 21.44 12.25 0.91
N ALA A 5 20.89 11.30 1.66
CA ALA A 5 19.98 10.27 1.18
C ALA A 5 18.82 10.15 2.18
N ALA A 6 17.65 9.75 1.67
CA ALA A 6 16.47 9.47 2.47
C ALA A 6 16.03 8.01 2.27
N LEU A 7 15.53 7.39 3.33
CA LEU A 7 14.80 6.13 3.25
C LEU A 7 13.31 6.44 3.14
N LEU A 8 12.68 6.00 2.05
CA LEU A 8 11.23 5.99 1.92
C LEU A 8 10.72 4.60 2.28
N VAL A 9 9.87 4.51 3.29
CA VAL A 9 9.18 3.28 3.70
C VAL A 9 7.77 3.35 3.17
N ILE A 10 7.47 2.50 2.20
CA ILE A 10 6.22 2.56 1.44
C ILE A 10 5.22 1.58 2.02
N ASP A 11 4.10 2.12 2.51
CA ASP A 11 2.84 1.40 2.78
C ASP A 11 3.00 0.12 3.59
N VAL A 12 3.84 0.17 4.64
CA VAL A 12 3.96 -0.90 5.63
C VAL A 12 2.78 -0.81 6.60
N GLN A 13 1.61 -1.19 6.10
CA GLN A 13 0.31 -1.10 6.78
C GLN A 13 -0.30 -2.48 7.01
N ASN A 14 -1.20 -2.57 8.00
CA ASN A 14 -1.84 -3.82 8.38
C ASN A 14 -2.57 -4.51 7.21
N ASP A 15 -3.23 -3.73 6.35
CA ASP A 15 -4.00 -4.29 5.24
C ASP A 15 -3.14 -4.98 4.19
N PHE A 16 -1.85 -4.68 4.14
CA PHE A 16 -0.89 -5.36 3.28
C PHE A 16 -0.11 -6.47 3.99
N CYS A 17 -0.33 -6.68 5.30
CA CYS A 17 0.29 -7.75 6.09
C CYS A 17 -0.66 -8.95 6.25
N THR A 18 -0.16 -10.05 6.81
CA THR A 18 -0.96 -11.23 7.11
C THR A 18 -2.23 -10.87 7.91
N GLY A 19 -3.40 -11.24 7.39
CA GLY A 19 -4.71 -10.97 8.00
C GLY A 19 -5.36 -9.64 7.57
N GLY A 20 -4.65 -8.82 6.78
CA GLY A 20 -5.16 -7.59 6.18
C GLY A 20 -6.11 -7.80 5.00
N ALA A 21 -6.84 -6.74 4.63
CA ALA A 21 -7.81 -6.79 3.53
C ALA A 21 -7.19 -7.04 2.15
N LEU A 22 -5.94 -6.65 1.95
CA LEU A 22 -5.15 -6.88 0.73
C LEU A 22 -3.77 -7.48 1.08
N ALA A 23 -3.79 -8.52 1.93
CA ALA A 23 -2.59 -9.12 2.48
C ALA A 23 -1.61 -9.59 1.38
N VAL A 24 -0.36 -9.13 1.48
CA VAL A 24 0.76 -9.66 0.71
C VAL A 24 1.37 -10.83 1.50
N PRO A 25 1.69 -11.96 0.86
CA PRO A 25 2.35 -13.07 1.54
C PRO A 25 3.62 -12.62 2.26
N ASP A 26 3.71 -12.92 3.56
CA ASP A 26 4.79 -12.52 4.46
C ASP A 26 5.08 -10.99 4.48
N GLY A 27 4.06 -10.15 4.23
CA GLY A 27 4.21 -8.70 4.09
C GLY A 27 4.88 -8.02 5.29
N GLU A 28 4.64 -8.51 6.51
CA GLU A 28 5.24 -8.01 7.74
C GLU A 28 6.73 -8.37 7.91
N ALA A 29 7.26 -9.34 7.14
CA ALA A 29 8.64 -9.82 7.30
C ALA A 29 9.69 -8.75 6.99
N VAL A 30 9.31 -7.68 6.27
CA VAL A 30 10.19 -6.55 5.98
C VAL A 30 10.39 -5.62 7.18
N VAL A 31 9.50 -5.63 8.18
CA VAL A 31 9.51 -4.67 9.31
C VAL A 31 10.84 -4.69 10.09
N PRO A 32 11.38 -5.86 10.51
CA PRO A 32 12.65 -5.87 11.23
C PRO A 32 13.81 -5.31 10.38
N MET A 33 13.79 -5.56 9.07
CA MET A 33 14.79 -5.07 8.14
C MET A 33 14.74 -3.55 8.01
N ILE A 34 13.54 -3.00 7.84
CA ILE A 34 13.31 -1.56 7.74
C ILE A 34 13.76 -0.86 9.02
N ASN A 35 13.39 -1.38 10.18
CA ASN A 35 13.79 -0.81 11.47
C ASN A 35 15.32 -0.75 11.63
N ARG A 36 16.03 -1.79 11.15
CA ARG A 36 17.50 -1.82 11.14
C ARG A 36 18.09 -0.78 10.20
N ILE A 37 17.60 -0.72 8.96
CA ILE A 37 18.13 0.19 7.93
C ILE A 37 17.80 1.65 8.26
N ALA A 38 16.63 1.94 8.82
CA ALA A 38 16.20 3.30 9.17
C ALA A 38 17.19 4.01 10.09
N ALA A 39 17.84 3.29 11.01
CA ALA A 39 18.87 3.84 11.90
C ALA A 39 20.12 4.36 11.15
N GLU A 40 20.30 3.95 9.89
CA GLU A 40 21.42 4.38 9.07
C GLU A 40 21.14 5.69 8.32
N PHE A 41 19.91 6.21 8.30
CA PHE A 41 19.51 7.39 7.54
C PHE A 41 19.18 8.58 8.46
N ALA A 42 19.62 9.78 8.06
CA ALA A 42 19.22 11.02 8.73
C ALA A 42 17.79 11.45 8.38
N THR A 43 17.26 10.97 7.25
CA THR A 43 15.91 11.28 6.78
C THR A 43 15.18 9.97 6.48
N VAL A 44 14.07 9.75 7.18
CA VAL A 44 13.17 8.63 6.95
C VAL A 44 11.78 9.21 6.73
N VAL A 45 11.15 8.83 5.63
CA VAL A 45 9.80 9.23 5.26
C VAL A 45 8.95 7.97 5.17
N LEU A 46 7.78 8.00 5.78
CA LEU A 46 6.81 6.91 5.71
C LEU A 46 5.67 7.39 4.82
N THR A 47 5.25 6.56 3.86
CA THR A 47 3.97 6.79 3.17
C THR A 47 2.89 5.95 3.82
N GLN A 48 1.67 6.37 3.57
CA GLN A 48 0.49 5.66 3.99
C GLN A 48 -0.50 5.76 2.84
N ASP A 49 -0.88 4.60 2.31
CA ASP A 49 -2.04 4.53 1.45
C ASP A 49 -3.26 4.89 2.30
N TRP A 50 -4.04 5.84 1.82
CA TRP A 50 -5.08 6.49 2.61
C TRP A 50 -6.26 6.84 1.72
N HIS A 51 -7.20 5.91 1.65
CA HIS A 51 -8.31 5.95 0.72
C HIS A 51 -9.60 6.40 1.40
N PRO A 52 -10.46 7.20 0.73
CA PRO A 52 -11.86 7.28 1.14
C PRO A 52 -12.56 5.93 0.90
N LEU A 53 -13.65 5.66 1.61
CA LEU A 53 -14.42 4.42 1.43
C LEU A 53 -14.93 4.26 -0.02
N GLU A 54 -15.25 5.37 -0.67
CA GLU A 54 -15.74 5.44 -2.04
C GLU A 54 -14.61 5.52 -3.09
N HIS A 55 -13.38 5.13 -2.74
CA HIS A 55 -12.24 5.26 -3.64
C HIS A 55 -12.43 4.46 -4.94
N SER A 56 -12.05 5.08 -6.06
CA SER A 56 -12.25 4.53 -7.40
C SER A 56 -11.45 3.25 -7.68
N SER A 57 -10.45 2.92 -6.85
CA SER A 57 -9.68 1.69 -6.98
C SER A 57 -10.38 0.46 -6.39
N PHE A 58 -11.46 0.61 -5.62
CA PHE A 58 -12.12 -0.52 -4.96
C PHE A 58 -13.19 -1.15 -5.82
N ALA A 59 -13.17 -2.48 -5.94
CA ALA A 59 -14.17 -3.24 -6.69
C ALA A 59 -15.59 -3.02 -6.18
N ASP A 60 -15.77 -2.84 -4.87
CA ASP A 60 -17.08 -2.60 -4.23
C ASP A 60 -17.77 -1.32 -4.77
N ASN A 61 -17.00 -0.37 -5.32
CA ASN A 61 -17.50 0.87 -5.90
C ASN A 61 -17.80 0.75 -7.41
N HIS A 62 -17.68 -0.44 -8.01
CA HIS A 62 -17.97 -0.70 -9.42
C HIS A 62 -18.95 -1.87 -9.56
N ALA A 63 -20.21 -1.58 -9.88
CA ALA A 63 -21.26 -2.58 -9.97
C ALA A 63 -20.93 -3.70 -10.97
N GLY A 64 -20.97 -4.95 -10.51
CA GLY A 64 -20.74 -6.14 -11.33
C GLY A 64 -19.27 -6.52 -11.53
N HIS A 65 -18.33 -5.79 -10.92
CA HIS A 65 -16.91 -6.11 -10.96
C HIS A 65 -16.46 -6.84 -9.69
N GLN A 66 -15.31 -7.51 -9.77
CA GLN A 66 -14.68 -8.22 -8.66
C GLN A 66 -13.25 -7.70 -8.42
N PRO A 67 -12.70 -7.87 -7.21
CA PRO A 67 -11.28 -7.61 -6.96
C PRO A 67 -10.36 -8.32 -7.96
N PHE A 68 -9.25 -7.66 -8.28
CA PHE A 68 -8.23 -8.06 -9.24
C PHE A 68 -8.65 -8.01 -10.72
N GLU A 69 -9.89 -7.63 -11.02
CA GLU A 69 -10.29 -7.29 -12.38
C GLU A 69 -9.70 -5.96 -12.84
N THR A 70 -9.74 -5.72 -14.14
CA THR A 70 -9.23 -4.50 -14.76
C THR A 70 -10.36 -3.75 -15.45
N VAL A 71 -10.48 -2.45 -15.17
CA VAL A 71 -11.46 -1.54 -15.80
C VAL A 71 -10.77 -0.38 -16.51
N ARG A 72 -11.51 0.34 -17.35
CA ARG A 72 -11.06 1.58 -18.00
C ARG A 72 -11.69 2.77 -17.26
N LEU A 73 -10.85 3.62 -16.70
CA LEU A 73 -11.20 4.93 -16.14
C LEU A 73 -10.69 6.05 -17.04
N ASP A 74 -11.04 7.30 -16.73
CA ASP A 74 -10.67 8.46 -17.57
C ASP A 74 -9.16 8.60 -17.77
N TYR A 75 -8.36 8.23 -16.76
CA TYR A 75 -6.90 8.27 -16.83
C TYR A 75 -6.25 7.03 -17.46
N GLY A 76 -7.03 6.00 -17.82
CA GLY A 76 -6.51 4.78 -18.43
C GLY A 76 -7.03 3.49 -17.80
N VAL A 77 -6.15 2.50 -17.72
CA VAL A 77 -6.49 1.15 -17.23
C VAL A 77 -6.20 1.08 -15.73
N GLN A 78 -7.16 0.56 -14.95
CA GLN A 78 -7.07 0.45 -13.49
C GLN A 78 -7.38 -0.97 -13.05
N ILE A 79 -6.55 -1.53 -12.17
CA ILE A 79 -6.87 -2.77 -11.44
C ILE A 79 -7.77 -2.42 -10.27
N LEU A 80 -8.88 -3.13 -10.12
CA LEU A 80 -9.74 -3.00 -8.96
C LEU A 80 -9.22 -3.87 -7.82
N TRP A 81 -9.30 -3.38 -6.60
CA TRP A 81 -8.80 -4.05 -5.40
C TRP A 81 -9.94 -4.31 -4.42
N PRO A 82 -9.76 -5.21 -3.43
CA PRO A 82 -10.59 -5.20 -2.24
C PRO A 82 -10.53 -3.82 -1.58
N THR A 83 -11.56 -3.41 -0.84
CA THR A 83 -11.49 -2.22 0.01
C THR A 83 -10.35 -2.38 1.02
N HIS A 84 -9.39 -1.44 1.03
CA HIS A 84 -8.21 -1.48 1.90
C HIS A 84 -7.78 -0.06 2.29
N CYS A 85 -7.10 0.08 3.42
CA CYS A 85 -6.45 1.31 3.86
C CYS A 85 -7.38 2.55 3.89
N VAL A 86 -8.60 2.35 4.39
CA VAL A 86 -9.60 3.41 4.62
C VAL A 86 -9.40 4.12 5.96
#